data_AF-A0A7C1FYL0-F1
#
_entry.id   AF-A0A7C1FYL0-F1
#
_cell.length_a   1.000
_cell.length_b   1.000
_cell.length_c   1.000
_cell.angle_alpha   90.00
_cell.angle_beta   90.00
_cell.angle_gamma   90.00
#
_symmetry.space_group_name_H-M   'P 1'
#
loop_
_entity.id
_entity.type
_entity.pdbx_description
1 polymer ?
#
loop_
_entity_poly.entity_id
_entity_poly.type
_entity_poly.pdbx_seq_one_letter_code
_entity_poly.pdbx_strand_id
1 'polypeptide(L)'
;MSYVVTKWFGVFLHDGKRVTKYILFSKDDMPYKLERIMRGEILEEEKKIVEEEKKVFTYDKRLSPIAKYVEDSEFGCIEIDARDYGFDEKTLQELALELAKKRVDEELSRRDLQVIQLIKNYDEMISILNIIVE
;
A
#
# COMPACT_ATOMS: atom_id res chain seq x y z
N MET A 1 -19.49 2.05 18.23
CA MET A 1 -18.20 1.34 18.10
C MET A 1 -17.50 1.96 16.93
N SER A 2 -16.37 2.63 17.16
CA SER A 2 -15.69 3.32 16.08
C SER A 2 -14.72 2.39 15.36
N TYR A 3 -14.72 2.46 14.04
CA TYR A 3 -13.90 1.66 13.15
C TYR A 3 -13.06 2.58 12.28
N VAL A 4 -11.76 2.28 12.16
CA VAL A 4 -10.85 3.01 11.28
C VAL A 4 -10.54 2.18 10.04
N VAL A 5 -10.66 2.82 8.89
CA VAL A 5 -10.39 2.29 7.56
C VAL A 5 -9.41 3.21 6.87
N THR A 6 -8.33 2.64 6.36
CA THR A 6 -7.39 3.36 5.51
C THR A 6 -7.64 2.97 4.06
N LYS A 7 -7.96 3.96 3.23
CA LYS A 7 -8.05 3.82 1.77
C LYS A 7 -6.88 4.58 1.14
N TRP A 8 -6.67 4.35 -0.15
CA TRP A 8 -5.60 5.01 -0.91
C TRP A 8 -5.72 6.54 -0.93
N PHE A 9 -6.93 7.09 -0.73
CA PHE A 9 -7.23 8.52 -0.75
C PHE A 9 -7.38 9.18 0.62
N GLY A 10 -7.32 8.40 1.72
CA GLY A 10 -7.47 8.96 3.05
C GLY A 10 -7.74 7.93 4.14
N VAL A 11 -7.79 8.43 5.36
CA VAL A 11 -8.15 7.67 6.56
C VAL A 11 -9.57 8.05 6.97
N PHE A 12 -10.40 7.06 7.21
CA PHE A 12 -11.81 7.20 7.52
C PHE A 12 -12.12 6.55 8.85
N LEU A 13 -12.91 7.25 9.65
CA LEU A 13 -13.45 6.78 10.92
C LEU A 13 -14.95 6.65 10.78
N HIS A 14 -15.51 5.48 11.10
CA HIS A 14 -16.93 5.23 10.98
C HIS A 14 -17.51 4.45 12.16
N ASP A 15 -18.78 4.70 12.48
CA ASP A 15 -19.49 3.99 13.56
C ASP A 15 -20.27 2.76 13.03
N GLY A 16 -19.74 2.12 11.97
CA GLY A 16 -20.36 0.98 11.30
C GLY A 16 -21.56 1.29 10.38
N LYS A 17 -22.15 2.50 10.45
CA LYS A 17 -23.25 2.94 9.56
C LYS A 17 -22.97 4.22 8.80
N ARG A 18 -22.12 5.10 9.34
CA ARG A 18 -21.79 6.41 8.76
C ARG A 18 -20.34 6.75 9.08
N VAL A 19 -19.71 7.50 8.18
CA VAL A 19 -18.40 8.11 8.41
C VAL A 19 -18.57 9.25 9.41
N THR A 20 -17.87 9.16 10.54
CA THR A 20 -17.86 10.16 11.62
C THR A 20 -16.80 11.23 11.35
N LYS A 21 -15.61 10.81 10.92
CA LYS A 21 -14.48 11.69 10.60
C LYS A 21 -13.71 11.13 9.41
N TYR A 22 -13.06 12.00 8.65
CA TYR A 22 -12.17 11.61 7.57
C TYR A 22 -11.00 12.58 7.47
N ILE A 23 -9.84 12.07 7.09
CA ILE A 23 -8.67 12.84 6.71
C ILE A 23 -8.28 12.40 5.31
N LEU A 24 -8.49 13.29 4.33
CA LEU A 24 -8.08 13.05 2.95
C LEU A 24 -6.59 13.32 2.80
N PHE A 25 -5.93 12.52 1.97
CA PHE A 25 -4.54 12.78 1.62
C PHE A 25 -4.47 13.86 0.53
N SER A 26 -3.47 14.74 0.63
CA SER A 26 -3.14 15.66 -0.45
C SER A 26 -2.64 14.87 -1.66
N LYS A 27 -2.90 15.36 -2.88
CA LYS A 27 -2.43 14.71 -4.12
C LYS A 27 -0.91 14.59 -4.15
N ASP A 28 -0.18 15.56 -3.61
CA ASP A 28 1.29 15.58 -3.61
C ASP A 28 1.90 14.55 -2.62
N ASP A 29 1.25 14.31 -1.48
CA ASP A 29 1.76 13.40 -0.44
C ASP A 29 1.31 11.95 -0.64
N MET A 30 0.38 11.72 -1.56
CA MET A 30 -0.25 10.42 -1.79
C MET A 30 0.75 9.30 -2.16
N PRO A 31 1.75 9.51 -3.04
CA PRO A 31 2.74 8.47 -3.35
C PRO A 31 3.55 8.06 -2.12
N TYR A 32 4.01 9.03 -1.33
CA TYR A 32 4.81 8.79 -0.12
C TYR A 32 4.00 8.06 0.95
N LYS A 33 2.75 8.49 1.15
CA LYS A 33 1.84 7.85 2.11
C LYS A 33 1.47 6.44 1.68
N LEU A 34 1.19 6.21 0.40
CA LEU A 34 0.94 4.87 -0.13
C LEU A 34 2.15 3.96 0.05
N GLU A 35 3.36 4.46 -0.16
CA GLU A 35 4.57 3.67 0.01
C GLU A 35 4.75 3.23 1.48
N ARG A 36 4.54 4.16 2.42
CA ARG A 36 4.54 3.84 3.86
C ARG A 36 3.44 2.85 4.22
N ILE A 37 2.27 3.01 3.60
CA ILE A 37 1.20 2.01 3.65
C ILE A 37 1.77 0.68 3.07
N MET A 38 2.35 0.59 1.89
CA MET A 38 2.81 -0.72 1.40
C MET A 38 3.91 -1.36 2.27
N ARG A 39 4.71 -0.57 2.99
CA ARG A 39 5.80 -1.02 3.87
C ARG A 39 5.37 -1.54 5.24
N GLY A 40 4.10 -1.45 5.61
CA GLY A 40 3.67 -1.85 6.96
C GLY A 40 3.62 -0.71 7.98
N GLU A 41 4.06 0.50 7.62
CA GLU A 41 4.16 1.63 8.53
C GLU A 41 2.79 2.25 8.88
N ILE A 42 2.75 2.91 10.03
CA ILE A 42 1.58 3.62 10.54
C ILE A 42 1.71 5.10 10.18
N LEU A 43 0.66 5.69 9.61
CA LEU A 43 0.59 7.11 9.29
C LEU A 43 0.27 7.96 10.53
N GLU A 44 0.71 9.21 10.55
CA GLU A 44 0.43 10.14 11.65
C GLU A 44 -1.05 10.52 11.70
N GLU A 45 -1.71 10.59 10.54
CA GLU A 45 -3.13 10.85 10.40
C GLU A 45 -3.97 9.75 11.08
N GLU A 46 -3.55 8.49 10.95
CA GLU A 46 -4.19 7.36 11.62
C GLU A 46 -4.02 7.46 13.13
N LYS A 47 -2.80 7.78 13.60
CA LYS A 47 -2.54 7.99 15.03
C LYS A 47 -3.39 9.13 15.61
N LYS A 48 -3.48 10.26 14.92
CA LYS A 48 -4.27 11.41 15.38
C LYS A 48 -5.75 11.07 15.53
N ILE A 49 -6.32 10.37 14.54
CA ILE A 49 -7.73 9.93 14.59
C ILE A 49 -7.96 8.97 15.77
N VAL A 50 -7.02 8.04 15.99
CA VAL A 50 -7.17 7.03 17.05
C VAL A 50 -6.90 7.60 18.44
N GLU A 51 -5.96 8.53 18.62
CA GLU A 51 -5.71 9.18 19.91
C GLU A 51 -6.92 10.02 20.38
N GLU A 52 -7.66 10.62 19.45
CA GLU A 52 -8.88 11.36 19.76
C GLU A 52 -10.04 10.43 20.20
N GLU A 53 -10.00 9.13 19.90
CA GLU A 53 -11.06 8.18 20.23
C GLU A 53 -10.61 6.98 21.06
N LYS A 54 -11.19 6.81 22.24
CA LYS A 54 -10.77 5.81 23.23
C LYS A 54 -10.95 4.32 22.84
N LYS A 55 -11.72 4.01 21.78
CA LYS A 55 -12.03 2.61 21.38
C LYS A 55 -12.24 2.50 19.86
N VAL A 56 -11.14 2.41 19.13
CA VAL A 56 -11.13 2.22 17.68
C VAL A 56 -10.81 0.77 17.32
N PHE A 57 -11.57 0.23 16.38
CA PHE A 57 -11.40 -1.10 15.82
C PHE A 57 -10.89 -1.01 14.38
N THR A 58 -10.10 -1.99 13.94
CA THR A 58 -9.55 -2.01 12.57
C THR A 58 -9.55 -3.42 12.00
N TYR A 59 -9.72 -3.53 10.69
CA TYR A 59 -9.56 -4.79 9.95
C TYR A 59 -8.14 -4.97 9.42
N ASP A 60 -7.30 -3.94 9.47
CA ASP A 60 -5.92 -4.01 8.99
C ASP A 60 -5.00 -4.47 10.12
N LYS A 61 -4.33 -5.61 9.92
CA LYS A 61 -3.37 -6.17 10.90
C LYS A 61 -2.26 -5.19 11.26
N ARG A 62 -1.94 -4.27 10.37
CA ARG A 62 -0.88 -3.28 10.57
C ARG A 62 -1.23 -2.19 11.56
N LEU A 63 -2.52 -1.91 11.70
CA LEU A 63 -3.05 -0.94 12.65
C LEU A 63 -3.28 -1.56 14.03
N SER A 64 -3.03 -2.85 14.20
CA SER A 64 -3.11 -3.56 15.48
C SER A 64 -2.32 -2.92 16.65
N PRO A 65 -1.19 -2.21 16.43
CA PRO A 65 -0.49 -1.49 17.51
C PRO A 65 -1.24 -0.28 18.08
N ILE A 66 -2.21 0.27 17.35
CA ILE A 66 -2.91 1.52 17.70
C ILE A 66 -4.40 1.29 17.92
N ALA A 67 -5.00 0.38 17.15
CA ALA A 67 -6.41 0.04 17.19
C ALA A 67 -6.59 -1.46 17.49
N LYS A 68 -7.74 -1.82 18.05
CA LYS A 68 -8.03 -3.23 18.35
C LYS A 68 -8.40 -3.95 17.05
N TYR A 69 -7.58 -4.92 16.64
CA TYR A 69 -7.86 -5.73 15.46
C TYR A 69 -9.15 -6.53 15.66
N VAL A 70 -10.00 -6.54 14.63
CA VAL A 70 -11.25 -7.31 14.57
C VAL A 70 -11.25 -8.10 13.26
N GLU A 71 -11.77 -9.32 13.31
CA GLU A 71 -11.94 -10.13 12.11
C GLU A 71 -13.03 -9.54 11.19
N ASP A 72 -12.84 -9.72 9.88
CA ASP A 72 -13.65 -9.15 8.79
C ASP A 72 -15.17 -9.35 8.97
N SER A 73 -15.55 -10.44 9.63
CA SER A 73 -16.92 -10.85 9.96
C SER A 73 -17.69 -9.87 10.86
N GLU A 74 -17.01 -9.06 11.66
CA GLU A 74 -17.62 -8.10 12.60
C GLU A 74 -17.39 -6.63 12.19
N PHE A 75 -16.76 -6.42 11.04
CA PHE A 75 -16.50 -5.09 10.52
C PHE A 75 -17.78 -4.52 9.89
N GLY A 76 -18.23 -3.36 10.35
CA GLY A 76 -19.38 -2.69 9.75
C GLY A 76 -19.05 -2.29 8.30
N CYS A 77 -19.62 -2.99 7.32
CA CYS A 77 -19.38 -2.73 5.91
C CYS A 77 -19.87 -1.31 5.54
N ILE A 78 -18.93 -0.39 5.32
CA ILE A 78 -19.20 0.88 4.64
C ILE A 78 -18.41 0.87 3.33
N GLU A 79 -19.14 0.97 2.23
CA GLU A 79 -18.56 1.28 0.93
C GLU A 79 -18.20 2.77 0.91
N ILE A 80 -16.90 3.05 0.99
CA ILE A 80 -16.37 4.40 0.88
C ILE A 80 -15.88 4.55 -0.55
N ASP A 81 -16.67 5.25 -1.37
CA ASP A 81 -16.32 5.50 -2.77
C ASP A 81 -15.41 6.72 -2.90
N ALA A 82 -14.34 6.59 -3.69
CA ALA A 82 -13.38 7.66 -3.93
C ALA A 82 -14.00 8.86 -4.69
N ARG A 83 -15.08 8.60 -5.45
CA ARG A 83 -15.79 9.60 -6.27
C ARG A 83 -16.49 10.65 -5.42
N ASP A 84 -17.03 10.27 -4.26
CA ASP A 84 -17.67 11.21 -3.32
C ASP A 84 -16.69 12.23 -2.73
N TYR A 85 -15.40 11.92 -2.76
CA TYR A 85 -14.33 12.76 -2.21
C TYR A 85 -13.53 13.51 -3.29
N GLY A 86 -13.98 13.47 -4.55
CA GLY A 86 -13.34 14.21 -5.66
C GLY A 86 -12.06 13.57 -6.19
N PHE A 87 -11.83 12.29 -5.90
CA PHE A 87 -10.68 11.55 -6.43
C PHE A 87 -11.09 10.79 -7.70
N ASP A 88 -10.34 11.04 -8.78
CA ASP A 88 -10.55 10.39 -10.08
C ASP A 88 -9.81 9.04 -10.13
N GLU A 89 -10.45 8.06 -10.77
CA GLU A 89 -9.94 6.69 -10.90
C GLU A 89 -8.62 6.65 -11.71
N LYS A 90 -8.41 7.60 -12.63
CA LYS A 90 -7.15 7.75 -13.35
C LYS A 90 -5.98 8.11 -12.45
N THR A 91 -6.22 8.91 -11.40
CA THR A 91 -5.15 9.30 -10.46
C THR A 91 -4.64 8.06 -9.72
N LEU A 92 -5.54 7.14 -9.34
CA LEU A 92 -5.16 5.87 -8.73
C LEU A 92 -4.32 5.01 -9.70
N GLN A 93 -4.74 4.92 -10.96
CA GLN A 93 -4.02 4.15 -11.97
C GLN A 93 -2.58 4.67 -12.17
N GLU A 94 -2.42 5.98 -12.29
CA GLU A 94 -1.10 6.63 -12.43
C GLU A 94 -0.21 6.37 -11.22
N LEU A 95 -0.75 6.56 -10.00
CA LEU A 95 -0.03 6.30 -8.75
C LEU A 95 0.36 4.82 -8.61
N ALA A 96 -0.55 3.90 -8.94
CA ALA A 96 -0.29 2.48 -8.88
C ALA A 96 0.82 2.06 -9.87
N LEU A 97 0.81 2.64 -11.07
CA LEU A 97 1.87 2.41 -12.06
C LEU A 97 3.22 2.95 -11.60
N GLU A 98 3.25 4.14 -10.99
CA GLU A 98 4.49 4.72 -10.47
C GLU A 98 5.08 3.87 -9.33
N LEU A 99 4.24 3.45 -8.38
CA LEU A 99 4.64 2.59 -7.27
C LEU A 99 5.11 1.21 -7.75
N ALA A 100 4.41 0.63 -8.73
CA ALA A 100 4.81 -0.64 -9.33
C ALA A 100 6.17 -0.54 -10.01
N LYS A 101 6.43 0.54 -10.77
CA LYS A 101 7.73 0.79 -11.40
C LYS A 101 8.85 0.89 -10.38
N LYS A 102 8.68 1.72 -9.34
CA LYS A 102 9.69 1.85 -8.26
C LYS A 102 10.01 0.51 -7.61
N ARG A 103 8.98 -0.31 -7.34
CA ARG A 103 9.16 -1.63 -6.75
C ARG A 103 9.88 -2.60 -7.68
N VAL A 104 9.52 -2.62 -8.97
CA VAL A 104 10.21 -3.44 -9.97
C VAL A 104 11.68 -3.02 -10.07
N ASP A 105 11.96 -1.71 -10.07
CA ASP A 105 13.33 -1.20 -10.09
C ASP A 105 14.11 -1.60 -8.84
N GLU A 106 13.52 -1.53 -7.65
CA GLU A 106 14.14 -1.98 -6.40
C GLU A 106 14.45 -3.49 -6.42
N GLU A 107 13.51 -4.32 -6.90
CA GLU A 107 13.69 -5.77 -7.01
C GLU A 107 14.75 -6.15 -8.06
N LEU A 108 14.76 -5.48 -9.22
CA LEU A 108 15.76 -5.68 -10.27
C LEU A 108 17.15 -5.16 -9.86
N SER A 109 17.19 -4.16 -8.97
CA SER A 109 18.43 -3.62 -8.42
C SER A 109 19.04 -4.50 -7.31
N ARG A 110 18.38 -5.59 -6.93
CA ARG A 110 18.94 -6.54 -5.96
C ARG A 110 20.19 -7.19 -6.54
N ARG A 111 21.34 -6.91 -5.90
CA ARG A 111 22.65 -7.45 -6.28
C ARG A 111 22.63 -8.96 -6.51
N ASP A 112 21.93 -9.70 -5.66
CA ASP A 112 21.85 -11.17 -5.77
C ASP A 112 21.20 -11.60 -7.09
N LEU A 113 20.12 -10.94 -7.49
CA LEU A 113 19.42 -11.24 -8.73
C LEU A 113 20.28 -10.86 -9.96
N GLN A 114 20.99 -9.74 -9.88
CA GLN A 114 21.93 -9.32 -10.92
C GLN A 114 23.10 -10.32 -11.08
N VAL A 115 23.66 -10.81 -9.98
CA VAL A 115 24.73 -11.82 -10.01
C VAL A 115 24.24 -13.14 -10.60
N ILE A 116 23.04 -13.59 -10.22
CA ILE A 116 22.43 -14.80 -10.79
C ILE A 116 22.22 -14.65 -12.31
N GLN A 117 21.73 -13.49 -12.75
CA GLN A 117 21.56 -13.20 -14.18
C GLN A 117 22.90 -13.17 -14.93
N LEU A 118 23.94 -12.58 -14.35
CA LEU A 118 25.28 -12.56 -14.94
C LEU A 118 25.87 -13.97 -15.13
N ILE A 119 25.73 -14.84 -14.13
CA ILE A 119 26.20 -16.23 -14.23
C ILE A 119 25.44 -16.96 -15.35
N LYS A 120 24.11 -16.83 -15.38
CA LYS A 120 23.30 -17.42 -16.47
C LYS A 120 23.74 -16.93 -17.84
N ASN A 121 23.93 -15.62 -18.00
CA ASN A 121 24.36 -15.06 -19.27
C ASN A 121 25.75 -15.56 -19.67
N TYR A 122 26.65 -15.75 -18.71
CA TYR A 122 27.97 -16.33 -18.98
C TYR A 122 27.87 -17.78 -19.47
N ASP A 123 27.04 -18.60 -18.84
CA ASP A 123 26.79 -19.98 -19.28
C ASP A 123 26.17 -20.03 -20.68
N GLU A 124 25.21 -19.14 -20.97
CA GLU A 124 24.60 -19.00 -22.30
C GLU A 124 25.65 -18.59 -23.35
N MET A 125 26.54 -17.66 -23.02
CA MET A 125 27.63 -17.26 -23.92
C MET A 125 28.59 -18.42 -24.23
N ILE A 126 28.94 -19.24 -23.23
CA ILE A 126 29.75 -20.45 -23.46
C ILE A 126 29.02 -21.41 -24.40
N SER A 127 27.73 -21.64 -24.17
CA SER A 127 26.94 -22.52 -25.03
C SER A 127 26.90 -22.01 -26.47
N ILE A 128 26.71 -20.70 -26.66
CA ILE A 128 26.71 -20.08 -27.99
C ILE A 128 28.08 -20.20 -28.65
N LEU A 129 29.17 -19.96 -27.91
CA LEU A 129 30.54 -20.10 -28.43
C LEU A 129 30.80 -21.53 -28.92
N ASN A 130 30.39 -22.54 -28.15
CA ASN A 130 30.56 -23.93 -28.57
C ASN A 130 29.79 -24.26 -29.85
N ILE A 131 28.57 -23.72 -30.02
CA ILE A 131 27.78 -23.90 -31.24
C ILE A 131 28.43 -23.19 -32.44
N ILE A 132 29.06 -22.03 -32.25
CA ILE A 132 29.69 -21.26 -33.34
C ILE A 132 31.04 -21.87 -33.76
N VAL A 133 31.76 -22.50 -32.83
CA VAL A 133 33.09 -23.09 -33.08
C VAL A 133 32.99 -24.47 -33.73
N GLU A 134 31.86 -25.16 -33.60
CA GLU A 134 31.48 -26.34 -34.40
C GLU A 134 31.22 -26.00 -35.87
#